data_AF-A0A151JQL0-F1
#
_entry.id   AF-A0A151JQL0-F1
#
_cell.length_a   1.000
_cell.length_b   1.000
_cell.length_c   1.000
_cell.angle_alpha   90.00
_cell.angle_beta   90.00
_cell.angle_gamma   90.00
#
_symmetry.space_group_name_H-M   'P 1'
#
loop_
_entity.id
_entity.type
_entity.pdbx_description
1 polymer ?
#
loop_
_entity_poly.entity_id
_entity_poly.type
_entity_poly.pdbx_seq_one_letter_code
_entity_poly.pdbx_strand_id
1 'polypeptide(L)'
;MANFYRDSPSTIVGRPASQSTKDFVEYVIRFLQNNKSECQFSINQIKEDFTNDKDYKFPDITTIKNKLYDYYSNEIVCHTYNKDLIILYKTNITKELAEDWYEKRFQNKAEENLRIVEMAAKICLEEIRSSYYINDHYEVPDLTKENMFNGVPKTLKAFL
;
A
#
# COMPACT_ATOMS: atom_id res chain seq x y z
N MET A 1 -40.52 41.86 -8.48
CA MET A 1 -39.21 41.34 -8.03
C MET A 1 -39.04 39.97 -8.68
N ALA A 2 -38.12 39.84 -9.65
CA ALA A 2 -37.86 38.57 -10.32
C ALA A 2 -36.72 37.85 -9.60
N ASN A 3 -36.99 36.63 -9.13
CA ASN A 3 -36.02 35.76 -8.47
C ASN A 3 -35.02 35.20 -9.50
N PHE A 4 -33.78 35.68 -9.44
CA PHE A 4 -32.62 35.13 -10.15
C PHE A 4 -32.07 33.90 -9.40
N TYR A 5 -32.80 32.79 -9.38
CA TYR A 5 -32.16 31.52 -9.03
C TYR A 5 -31.36 31.06 -10.26
N ARG A 6 -30.04 31.29 -10.22
CA ARG A 6 -29.11 30.58 -11.10
C ARG A 6 -28.96 29.18 -10.53
N ASP A 7 -29.66 28.22 -11.10
CA ASP A 7 -29.24 26.82 -11.03
C ASP A 7 -27.82 26.75 -11.56
N SER A 8 -26.88 26.47 -10.67
CA SER A 8 -25.50 26.21 -11.05
C SER A 8 -25.40 24.72 -11.36
N PRO A 9 -25.24 24.29 -12.63
CA PRO A 9 -24.86 22.92 -12.89
C PRO A 9 -23.47 22.74 -12.29
N SER A 10 -23.39 21.96 -11.20
CA SER A 10 -22.15 21.56 -10.54
C SER A 10 -21.43 20.51 -11.38
N THR A 11 -20.93 20.92 -12.54
CA THR A 11 -19.93 20.18 -13.30
C THR A 11 -18.73 21.10 -13.40
N ILE A 12 -17.88 21.06 -12.36
CA ILE A 12 -16.52 21.59 -12.44
C ILE A 12 -15.77 20.69 -13.43
N VAL A 13 -15.95 20.94 -14.72
CA VAL A 13 -15.15 20.31 -15.77
C VAL A 13 -13.79 21.00 -15.72
N GLY A 14 -12.88 20.43 -14.92
CA GLY A 14 -11.48 20.84 -14.92
C GLY A 14 -10.86 20.67 -16.31
N ARG A 15 -9.75 21.36 -16.57
CA ARG A 15 -8.98 21.18 -17.82
C ARG A 15 -8.65 19.70 -18.01
N PRO A 16 -8.74 19.16 -19.24
CA PRO A 16 -8.39 17.77 -19.51
C PRO A 16 -6.96 17.49 -19.05
N ALA A 17 -6.75 16.31 -18.47
CA ALA A 17 -5.43 15.89 -18.01
C ALA A 17 -4.43 15.91 -19.19
N SER A 18 -3.25 16.48 -18.95
CA SER A 18 -2.15 16.46 -19.92
C SER A 18 -1.70 15.02 -20.20
N GLN A 19 -1.10 14.77 -21.36
CA GLN A 19 -0.65 13.42 -21.74
C GLN A 19 0.36 12.87 -20.71
N SER A 20 1.33 13.68 -20.28
CA SER A 20 2.30 13.30 -19.25
C SER A 20 1.62 12.87 -17.94
N THR A 21 0.54 13.54 -17.55
CA THR A 21 -0.24 13.16 -16.36
C THR A 21 -0.87 11.79 -16.52
N LYS A 22 -1.43 11.48 -17.69
CA LYS A 22 -2.03 10.17 -17.95
C LYS A 22 -0.96 9.08 -17.94
N ASP A 23 0.15 9.30 -18.65
CA ASP A 23 1.24 8.33 -18.77
C ASP A 23 1.83 7.97 -17.40
N PHE A 24 2.11 8.98 -16.57
CA PHE A 24 2.66 8.74 -15.24
C PHE A 24 1.66 8.03 -14.31
N VAL A 25 0.38 8.44 -14.31
CA VAL A 25 -0.64 7.80 -13.47
C VAL A 25 -0.85 6.34 -13.88
N GLU A 26 -0.89 6.05 -15.18
CA GLU A 26 -0.99 4.69 -15.70
C GLU A 26 0.22 3.85 -15.30
N TYR A 27 1.43 4.41 -15.38
CA TYR A 27 2.63 3.75 -14.90
C TYR A 27 2.56 3.44 -13.41
N VAL A 28 2.14 4.38 -12.56
CA VAL A 28 1.98 4.16 -11.12
C VAL A 28 1.02 3.00 -10.87
N ILE A 29 -0.13 2.98 -11.53
CA ILE A 29 -1.12 1.88 -11.38
C ILE A 29 -0.48 0.54 -11.75
N ARG A 30 0.21 0.45 -12.90
CA ARG A 30 0.89 -0.78 -13.32
C ARG A 30 1.99 -1.19 -12.34
N PHE A 31 2.77 -0.24 -11.84
CA PHE A 31 3.81 -0.47 -10.85
C PHE A 31 3.22 -1.09 -9.58
N LEU A 32 2.15 -0.50 -9.05
CA LEU A 32 1.48 -1.00 -7.85
C LEU A 32 0.88 -2.41 -8.08
N GLN A 33 0.29 -2.67 -9.25
CA GLN A 33 -0.25 -3.98 -9.61
C GLN A 33 0.83 -5.07 -9.70
N ASN A 34 2.01 -4.73 -10.21
CA ASN A 34 3.12 -5.68 -10.35
C ASN A 34 3.81 -5.97 -9.01
N ASN A 35 3.70 -5.07 -8.04
CA ASN A 35 4.40 -5.17 -6.75
C ASN A 35 3.47 -5.43 -5.56
N LYS A 36 2.28 -6.02 -5.78
CA LYS A 36 1.26 -6.25 -4.74
C LYS A 36 1.71 -6.99 -3.47
N SER A 37 2.87 -7.65 -3.47
CA SER A 37 3.46 -8.26 -2.27
C SER A 37 3.88 -7.24 -1.22
N GLU A 38 4.18 -6.01 -1.64
CA GLU A 38 4.53 -4.91 -0.76
C GLU A 38 3.27 -4.16 -0.29
N CYS A 39 3.26 -3.77 0.99
CA CYS A 39 2.12 -3.11 1.61
C CYS A 39 2.13 -1.59 1.45
N GLN A 40 3.28 -1.00 1.12
CA GLN A 40 3.47 0.45 1.04
C GLN A 40 4.43 0.84 -0.09
N PHE A 41 4.22 2.02 -0.66
CA PHE A 41 5.04 2.57 -1.73
C PHE A 41 5.22 4.07 -1.57
N SER A 42 6.42 4.56 -1.88
CA SER A 42 6.72 5.98 -2.03
C SER A 42 6.49 6.41 -3.47
N ILE A 43 5.78 7.52 -3.69
CA ILE A 43 5.64 8.06 -5.05
C ILE A 43 6.98 8.56 -5.60
N ASN A 44 7.89 9.04 -4.75
CA ASN A 44 9.19 9.50 -5.21
C ASN A 44 10.06 8.35 -5.73
N GLN A 45 10.02 7.18 -5.08
CA GLN A 45 10.66 5.97 -5.63
C GLN A 45 10.08 5.62 -7.01
N ILE A 46 8.75 5.66 -7.15
CA ILE A 46 8.09 5.37 -8.44
C ILE A 46 8.45 6.41 -9.51
N LYS A 47 8.67 7.68 -9.14
CA LYS A 47 9.14 8.72 -10.08
C LYS A 47 10.55 8.44 -10.58
N GLU A 48 11.45 8.05 -9.69
CA GLU A 48 12.83 7.69 -10.02
C GLU A 48 12.87 6.50 -10.99
N ASP A 49 12.02 5.49 -10.76
CA ASP A 49 11.89 4.32 -11.63
C ASP A 49 11.24 4.64 -13.00
N PHE A 50 10.36 5.65 -13.04
CA PHE A 50 9.66 6.04 -14.27
C PHE A 50 10.58 6.74 -15.27
N THR A 51 11.39 7.69 -14.82
CA THR A 51 12.32 8.43 -15.69
C THR A 51 13.46 9.06 -14.90
N ASN A 52 14.65 9.07 -15.50
CA ASN A 52 15.82 9.80 -15.01
C ASN A 52 15.85 11.27 -15.46
N ASP A 53 14.86 11.70 -16.25
CA ASP A 53 14.76 13.08 -16.73
C ASP A 53 14.29 14.01 -15.60
N LYS A 54 15.20 14.89 -15.15
CA LYS A 54 14.94 15.89 -14.10
C LYS A 54 13.98 16.99 -14.57
N ASP A 55 13.87 17.20 -15.87
CA ASP A 55 12.99 18.23 -16.45
C ASP A 55 11.58 17.67 -16.74
N TYR A 56 11.36 16.38 -16.51
CA TYR A 56 10.03 15.79 -16.63
C TYR A 56 9.06 16.43 -15.63
N LYS A 57 7.99 17.01 -16.16
CA LYS A 57 6.97 17.67 -15.35
C LYS A 57 5.97 16.65 -14.80
N PHE A 58 6.26 16.16 -13.59
CA PHE A 58 5.36 15.27 -12.87
C PHE A 58 4.05 15.97 -12.46
N PRO A 59 2.94 15.23 -12.37
CA PRO A 59 1.70 15.74 -11.80
C PRO A 59 1.83 16.08 -10.32
N ASP A 60 1.03 17.03 -9.86
CA ASP A 60 0.95 17.36 -8.44
C ASP A 60 0.45 16.17 -7.61
N ILE A 61 0.91 16.07 -6.36
CA ILE A 61 0.54 15.02 -5.40
C ILE A 61 -0.98 14.88 -5.27
N THR A 62 -1.71 15.99 -5.23
CA THR A 62 -3.18 15.99 -5.16
C THR A 62 -3.82 15.34 -6.39
N THR A 63 -3.26 15.59 -7.58
CA THR A 63 -3.74 15.00 -8.83
C THR A 63 -3.52 13.49 -8.83
N ILE A 64 -2.32 13.05 -8.42
CA ILE A 64 -1.97 11.63 -8.31
C ILE A 64 -2.91 10.95 -7.31
N LYS A 65 -3.05 11.52 -6.11
CA LYS A 65 -3.91 10.99 -5.04
C LYS A 65 -5.36 10.83 -5.49
N ASN A 66 -5.94 11.85 -6.14
CA ASN A 66 -7.31 11.79 -6.63
C ASN A 66 -7.47 10.70 -7.69
N LYS A 67 -6.52 10.58 -8.63
CA LYS A 67 -6.57 9.54 -9.66
C LYS A 67 -6.41 8.13 -9.11
N LEU A 68 -5.59 7.95 -8.09
CA LEU A 68 -5.45 6.66 -7.41
C LEU A 68 -6.72 6.30 -6.65
N TYR A 69 -7.39 7.25 -5.99
CA TYR A 69 -8.69 7.00 -5.37
C TYR A 69 -9.80 6.75 -6.41
N ASP A 70 -9.78 7.41 -7.57
CA ASP A 70 -10.71 7.10 -8.65
C ASP A 70 -10.56 5.63 -9.11
N TYR A 71 -9.32 5.12 -9.16
CA TYR A 71 -9.02 3.77 -9.65
C TYR A 71 -9.22 2.68 -8.59
N TYR A 72 -8.66 2.86 -7.38
CA TYR A 72 -8.65 1.85 -6.31
C TYR A 72 -9.77 2.06 -5.28
N SER A 73 -10.54 3.15 -5.39
CA SER A 73 -11.62 3.48 -4.46
C SER A 73 -11.15 3.41 -2.99
N ASN A 74 -11.65 2.43 -2.23
CA ASN A 74 -11.35 2.27 -0.82
C ASN A 74 -10.22 1.27 -0.53
N GLU A 75 -9.59 0.67 -1.54
CA GLU A 75 -8.55 -0.35 -1.38
C GLU A 75 -7.21 0.21 -0.95
N ILE A 76 -7.00 1.53 -1.04
CA ILE A 76 -5.75 2.19 -0.65
C ILE A 76 -5.98 3.31 0.36
N VAL A 77 -4.92 3.68 1.06
CA VAL A 77 -4.80 4.90 1.86
C VAL A 77 -3.57 5.67 1.40
N CYS A 78 -3.74 6.96 1.12
CA CYS A 78 -2.65 7.83 0.71
C CYS A 78 -2.33 8.87 1.80
N HIS A 79 -1.13 8.77 2.38
CA HIS A 79 -0.59 9.72 3.37
C HIS A 79 0.52 10.57 2.76
N THR A 80 0.57 11.85 3.11
CA THR A 80 1.64 12.74 2.66
C THR A 80 2.60 12.97 3.83
N TYR A 81 3.88 12.72 3.61
CA TYR A 81 4.94 12.90 4.60
C TYR A 81 6.16 13.52 3.92
N ASN A 82 6.71 14.62 4.46
CA ASN A 82 7.91 15.29 3.92
C ASN A 82 7.90 15.52 2.39
N LYS A 83 6.77 15.98 1.84
CA LYS A 83 6.54 16.20 0.39
C LYS A 83 6.58 14.93 -0.47
N ASP A 84 6.55 13.77 0.14
CA ASP A 84 6.34 12.48 -0.51
C ASP A 84 4.90 11.99 -0.28
N LEU A 85 4.38 11.21 -1.21
CA LEU A 85 3.09 10.54 -1.09
C LEU A 85 3.35 9.06 -0.84
N ILE A 86 3.00 8.60 0.36
CA ILE A 86 3.05 7.20 0.75
C ILE A 86 1.68 6.59 0.44
N ILE A 87 1.67 5.56 -0.39
CA ILE A 87 0.50 4.81 -0.81
C ILE A 87 0.54 3.48 -0.06
N LEU A 88 -0.49 3.20 0.73
CA LEU A 88 -0.62 1.95 1.48
C LEU A 88 -1.85 1.19 0.97
N TYR A 89 -1.70 -0.11 0.75
CA TYR A 89 -2.85 -0.97 0.51
C TYR A 89 -3.58 -1.24 1.83
N LYS A 90 -4.90 -1.09 1.83
CA LYS A 90 -5.75 -1.66 2.89
C LYS A 90 -5.79 -3.16 2.64
N THR A 91 -4.85 -3.86 3.23
CA THR A 91 -4.73 -5.30 3.04
C THR A 91 -5.96 -6.02 3.60
N ASN A 92 -6.70 -6.68 2.70
CA ASN A 92 -7.71 -7.70 3.03
C ASN A 92 -7.06 -9.10 3.04
N ILE A 93 -5.81 -9.18 3.50
CA ILE A 93 -5.00 -10.39 3.37
C ILE A 93 -5.64 -11.58 4.11
N THR A 94 -6.45 -11.34 5.14
CA THR A 94 -7.23 -12.41 5.78
C THR A 94 -8.15 -13.16 4.81
N LYS A 95 -8.75 -12.47 3.83
CA LYS A 95 -9.60 -13.09 2.81
C LYS A 95 -8.77 -13.82 1.76
N GLU A 96 -7.70 -13.20 1.26
CA GLU A 96 -6.80 -13.84 0.28
C GLU A 96 -6.08 -15.06 0.86
N LEU A 97 -5.63 -15.02 2.11
CA LEU A 97 -5.04 -16.17 2.82
C LEU A 97 -6.05 -17.29 2.99
N ALA A 98 -7.32 -16.96 3.29
CA ALA A 98 -8.37 -17.96 3.42
C ALA A 98 -8.65 -18.64 2.07
N GLU A 99 -8.80 -17.87 0.99
CA GLU A 99 -8.97 -18.39 -0.37
C GLU A 99 -7.78 -19.28 -0.77
N ASP A 100 -6.54 -18.80 -0.59
CA ASP A 100 -5.33 -19.57 -0.89
C ASP A 100 -5.21 -20.87 -0.06
N TRP A 101 -5.71 -20.88 1.18
CA TRP A 101 -5.67 -22.05 2.05
C TRP A 101 -6.56 -23.19 1.58
N TYR A 102 -7.73 -22.85 1.05
CA TYR A 102 -8.72 -23.84 0.60
C TYR A 102 -8.53 -24.22 -0.88
N GLU A 103 -8.13 -23.28 -1.74
CA GLU A 103 -8.11 -23.50 -3.19
C GLU A 103 -6.78 -24.03 -3.73
N LYS A 104 -5.65 -23.72 -3.09
CA LYS A 104 -4.30 -23.98 -3.67
C LYS A 104 -3.57 -25.19 -3.06
N ARG A 105 -4.29 -26.20 -2.58
CA ARG A 105 -3.64 -27.39 -1.97
C ARG A 105 -2.96 -28.26 -3.01
N PHE A 106 -1.69 -28.59 -2.78
CA PHE A 106 -0.95 -29.49 -3.65
C PHE A 106 -1.16 -30.95 -3.23
N GLN A 107 -1.24 -31.85 -4.21
CA GLN A 107 -1.30 -33.31 -3.97
C GLN A 107 0.07 -33.87 -3.55
N ASN A 108 1.15 -33.21 -3.98
CA ASN A 108 2.51 -33.57 -3.60
C ASN A 108 2.81 -33.09 -2.17
N LYS A 109 3.26 -34.02 -1.31
CA LYS A 109 3.53 -33.74 0.10
C LYS A 109 4.66 -32.71 0.31
N ALA A 110 5.72 -32.74 -0.49
CA ALA A 110 6.84 -31.82 -0.34
C ALA A 110 6.44 -30.39 -0.75
N GLU A 111 5.71 -30.25 -1.85
CA GLU A 111 5.17 -28.96 -2.32
C GLU A 111 4.12 -28.41 -1.35
N GLU A 112 3.27 -29.26 -0.79
CA GLU A 112 2.27 -28.86 0.21
C GLU A 112 2.93 -28.40 1.51
N ASN A 113 3.97 -29.08 1.98
CA ASN A 113 4.74 -28.65 3.14
C ASN A 113 5.38 -27.26 2.91
N LEU A 114 5.96 -27.04 1.72
CA LEU A 114 6.53 -25.74 1.36
C LEU A 114 5.45 -24.65 1.36
N ARG A 115 4.30 -24.92 0.72
CA ARG A 115 3.16 -24.00 0.69
C ARG A 115 2.66 -23.62 2.09
N ILE A 116 2.60 -24.58 3.01
CA ILE A 116 2.21 -24.34 4.41
C ILE A 116 3.21 -23.40 5.10
N VAL A 117 4.50 -23.61 4.90
CA VAL A 117 5.55 -22.74 5.47
C VAL A 117 5.49 -21.33 4.89
N GLU A 118 5.31 -21.20 3.57
CA GLU A 118 5.12 -19.90 2.91
C GLU A 118 3.87 -19.18 3.41
N MET A 119 2.77 -19.91 3.63
CA MET A 119 1.54 -19.36 4.20
C MET A 119 1.76 -18.84 5.62
N ALA A 120 2.45 -19.61 6.45
CA ALA A 120 2.73 -19.19 7.82
C ALA A 120 3.68 -17.98 7.87
N ALA A 121 4.65 -17.90 6.95
CA ALA A 121 5.50 -16.73 6.79
C ALA A 121 4.68 -15.48 6.41
N LYS A 122 3.71 -15.60 5.48
CA LYS A 122 2.80 -14.50 5.14
C LYS A 122 1.97 -14.03 6.34
N ILE A 123 1.45 -14.96 7.15
CA ILE A 123 0.70 -14.64 8.38
C ILE A 123 1.58 -13.84 9.35
N CYS A 124 2.82 -14.29 9.59
CA CYS A 124 3.75 -13.60 10.49
C CYS A 124 4.04 -12.18 9.98
N LEU A 125 4.29 -12.03 8.68
CA LEU A 125 4.57 -10.73 8.06
C LEU A 125 3.40 -9.76 8.25
N GLU A 126 2.17 -10.22 8.08
CA GLU A 126 0.98 -9.37 8.26
C GLU A 126 0.71 -9.01 9.73
N GLU A 127 0.97 -9.91 10.68
CA GLU A 127 0.91 -9.54 12.10
C GLU A 127 1.94 -8.45 12.41
N ILE A 128 3.15 -8.52 11.85
CA ILE A 128 4.16 -7.46 12.03
C ILE A 128 3.67 -6.15 11.41
N ARG A 129 3.14 -6.17 10.18
CA ARG A 129 2.66 -4.99 9.44
C ARG A 129 1.45 -4.34 10.09
N SER A 130 0.56 -5.12 10.72
CA SER A 130 -0.63 -4.63 11.42
C SER A 130 -0.37 -4.23 12.88
N SER A 131 0.79 -4.57 13.43
CA SER A 131 1.17 -4.20 14.80
C SER A 131 1.39 -2.70 14.92
N TYR A 132 0.76 -2.10 15.93
CA TYR A 132 0.95 -0.70 16.29
C TYR A 132 2.09 -0.58 17.30
N TYR A 133 3.13 0.17 16.94
CA TYR A 133 4.26 0.47 17.82
C TYR A 133 4.17 1.93 18.27
N ILE A 134 4.18 2.16 19.58
CA ILE A 134 4.25 3.50 20.16
C ILE A 134 5.66 4.03 19.90
N ASN A 135 5.75 5.08 19.08
CA ASN A 135 7.02 5.72 18.72
C ASN A 135 7.25 7.05 19.47
N ASP A 136 6.45 7.33 20.50
CA ASP A 136 6.55 8.57 21.27
C ASP A 136 7.91 8.69 21.99
N HIS A 137 8.46 7.55 22.42
CA HIS A 137 9.76 7.44 23.05
C HIS A 137 10.49 6.19 22.52
N TYR A 138 11.70 6.38 21.97
CA TYR A 138 12.55 5.27 21.57
C TYR A 138 13.33 4.78 22.80
N GLU A 139 12.85 3.73 23.46
CA GLU A 139 13.60 3.09 24.54
C GLU A 139 14.76 2.27 23.95
N VAL A 140 15.98 2.46 24.46
CA VAL A 140 17.12 1.62 24.09
C VAL A 140 16.82 0.20 24.55
N PRO A 141 16.73 -0.79 23.65
CA PRO A 141 16.39 -2.15 24.04
C PRO A 141 17.51 -2.74 24.90
N ASP A 142 17.15 -3.10 26.13
CA ASP A 142 18.04 -3.86 27.03
C ASP A 142 18.03 -5.34 26.62
N LEU A 143 19.03 -5.71 25.83
CA LEU A 143 19.21 -7.06 25.28
C LEU A 143 19.49 -8.14 26.34
N THR A 144 19.68 -7.75 27.62
CA THR A 144 19.96 -8.69 28.72
C THR A 144 18.71 -9.11 29.50
N LYS A 145 17.55 -8.48 29.26
CA LYS A 145 16.29 -8.84 29.91
C LYS A 145 15.58 -9.96 29.15
N GLU A 146 14.99 -10.90 29.90
CA GLU A 146 14.13 -12.00 29.38
C GLU A 146 12.96 -11.51 28.50
N ASN A 147 12.65 -10.20 28.55
CA ASN A 147 11.58 -9.54 27.82
C ASN A 147 11.94 -9.11 26.38
N MET A 148 13.08 -9.55 25.82
CA MET A 148 13.54 -9.11 24.48
C MET A 148 12.51 -9.38 23.36
N PHE A 149 11.63 -10.36 23.53
CA PHE A 149 10.60 -10.70 22.55
C PHE A 149 9.20 -10.15 22.91
N ASN A 150 9.04 -9.28 23.91
CA ASN A 150 7.71 -8.82 24.32
C ASN A 150 6.96 -8.05 23.23
N GLY A 151 7.68 -7.35 22.35
CA GLY A 151 7.09 -6.67 21.18
C GLY A 151 6.97 -7.54 19.93
N VAL A 152 7.44 -8.79 19.97
CA VAL A 152 7.41 -9.70 18.81
C VAL A 152 6.06 -10.43 18.74
N PRO A 153 5.38 -10.46 17.58
CA PRO A 153 4.14 -11.19 17.42
C PRO A 153 4.25 -12.67 17.80
N LYS A 154 3.18 -13.22 18.39
CA LYS A 154 3.17 -14.63 18.85
C LYS A 154 3.38 -15.61 17.72
N THR A 155 2.87 -15.31 16.52
CA THR A 155 3.07 -16.16 15.34
C THR A 155 4.55 -16.26 14.97
N LEU A 156 5.29 -15.14 14.99
CA LEU A 156 6.73 -15.15 14.71
C LEU A 156 7.49 -15.93 15.79
N LYS A 157 7.10 -15.81 17.06
CA LYS A 157 7.69 -16.59 18.15
C LYS A 157 7.55 -18.11 17.97
N ALA A 158 6.57 -18.58 17.20
CA ALA A 158 6.43 -20.01 16.92
C ALA A 158 7.55 -20.54 16.00
N PHE A 159 8.31 -19.66 15.35
CA PHE A 159 9.42 -19.99 14.44
C PHE A 159 10.82 -19.72 15.02
N LEU A 160 10.90 -19.07 16.20
CA LEU A 160 12.13 -18.70 16.88
C LEU A 160 12.46 -19.70 17.99
#